data_AF-A0A9D1WHD7-F1
#
_entry.id   AF-A0A9D1WHD7-F1
#
_cell.length_a   1.000
_cell.length_b   1.000
_cell.length_c   1.000
_cell.angle_alpha   90.00
_cell.angle_beta   90.00
_cell.angle_gamma   90.00
#
_symmetry.space_group_name_H-M   'P 1'
#
loop_
_entity.id
_entity.type
_entity.pdbx_description
1 polymer ?
#
loop_
_entity_poly.entity_id
_entity_poly.type
_entity_poly.pdbx_seq_one_letter_code
_entity_poly.pdbx_strand_id
1 'polypeptide(L)'
;MTDRISEKKRQEIEYLTRQLDQKEQELQEKYCDVGKSIMEKIEKENKEIDHMVDEVIQLKRKLVKAKGQIRCPNCHQYNEPGSSYCSSCGKKLERETCPE
;
A
#
# COMPACT_ATOMS: atom_id res chain seq x y z
N MET A 1 -3.18 -64.67 -19.23
CA MET A 1 -3.95 -63.92 -18.18
C MET A 1 -3.18 -62.71 -17.66
N THR A 2 -1.85 -62.76 -17.62
CA THR A 2 -0.95 -61.66 -17.23
C THR A 2 -1.08 -60.39 -18.10
N ASP A 3 -1.31 -60.52 -19.41
CA ASP A 3 -1.42 -59.36 -20.32
C ASP A 3 -2.66 -58.47 -20.07
N ARG A 4 -3.82 -59.03 -19.73
CA ARG A 4 -5.01 -58.22 -19.44
C ARG A 4 -4.89 -57.41 -18.15
N ILE A 5 -4.09 -57.90 -17.21
CA ILE A 5 -3.83 -57.20 -15.93
C ILE A 5 -2.88 -56.02 -16.18
N SER A 6 -1.89 -56.15 -17.06
CA SER A 6 -1.01 -55.03 -17.44
C SER A 6 -1.77 -53.97 -18.25
N GLU A 7 -2.68 -54.39 -19.12
CA GLU A 7 -3.48 -53.50 -19.96
C GLU A 7 -4.52 -52.70 -19.16
N LYS A 8 -5.19 -53.32 -18.19
CA LYS A 8 -6.05 -52.61 -17.24
C LYS A 8 -5.29 -51.56 -16.41
N LYS A 9 -4.10 -51.90 -15.91
CA LYS A 9 -3.25 -50.94 -15.19
C LYS A 9 -2.83 -49.78 -16.09
N ARG A 10 -2.54 -50.04 -17.37
CA ARG A 10 -2.20 -49.00 -18.34
C ARG A 10 -3.37 -48.03 -18.57
N GLN A 11 -4.58 -48.55 -18.72
CA GLN A 11 -5.80 -47.74 -18.86
C GLN A 11 -6.09 -46.92 -17.59
N GLU A 12 -5.88 -47.51 -16.41
CA GLU A 12 -6.04 -46.82 -15.14
C GLU A 12 -5.02 -45.69 -14.96
N ILE A 13 -3.75 -45.92 -15.33
CA ILE A 13 -2.71 -44.88 -15.32
C ILE A 13 -3.11 -43.73 -16.24
N GLU A 14 -3.50 -44.01 -17.48
CA GLU A 14 -3.89 -42.98 -18.45
C GLU A 14 -5.09 -42.15 -17.95
N TYR A 15 -6.07 -42.81 -17.33
CA TYR A 15 -7.22 -42.16 -16.71
C TYR A 15 -6.82 -41.27 -15.53
N LEU A 16 -5.97 -41.76 -14.63
CA LEU A 16 -5.51 -41.00 -13.46
C LEU A 16 -4.62 -39.82 -13.87
N THR A 17 -3.72 -40.00 -14.84
CA THR A 17 -2.88 -38.92 -15.39
C THR A 17 -3.76 -37.81 -15.95
N ARG A 18 -4.75 -38.14 -16.77
CA ARG A 18 -5.68 -37.13 -17.32
C ARG A 18 -6.45 -36.38 -16.24
N GLN A 19 -6.91 -37.07 -15.20
CA GLN A 19 -7.58 -36.40 -14.07
C GLN A 19 -6.64 -35.51 -13.28
N LEU A 20 -5.39 -35.94 -13.09
CA LEU A 20 -4.37 -35.14 -12.42
C LEU A 20 -4.09 -33.86 -13.21
N ASP A 21 -3.83 -33.97 -14.51
CA ASP A 21 -3.58 -32.82 -15.38
C ASP A 21 -4.74 -31.82 -15.33
N GLN A 22 -5.98 -32.31 -15.36
CA GLN A 22 -7.17 -31.46 -15.23
C GLN A 22 -7.21 -30.74 -13.88
N LYS A 23 -6.93 -31.44 -12.78
CA LYS A 23 -6.95 -30.85 -11.44
C LYS A 23 -5.82 -29.85 -11.23
N GLU A 24 -4.65 -30.10 -11.79
CA GLU A 24 -3.52 -29.17 -11.77
C GLU A 24 -3.84 -27.89 -12.56
N GLN A 25 -4.49 -28.01 -13.72
CA GLN A 25 -4.96 -26.86 -14.49
C GLN A 25 -6.02 -26.06 -13.72
N GLU A 26 -7.06 -26.72 -13.18
CA GLU A 26 -8.10 -26.07 -12.38
C GLU A 26 -7.49 -25.33 -11.18
N LEU A 27 -6.49 -25.93 -10.52
CA LEU A 27 -5.77 -25.32 -9.41
C LEU A 27 -5.01 -24.07 -9.85
N GLN A 28 -4.26 -24.16 -10.96
CA GLN A 28 -3.51 -23.03 -11.50
C GLN A 28 -4.43 -21.86 -11.87
N GLU A 29 -5.55 -22.14 -12.54
CA GLU A 29 -6.56 -21.14 -12.89
C GLU A 29 -7.08 -20.42 -11.63
N LYS A 30 -7.40 -21.17 -10.57
CA LYS A 30 -7.83 -20.58 -9.29
C LYS A 30 -6.76 -19.69 -8.67
N TYR A 31 -5.50 -20.11 -8.66
CA TYR A 31 -4.40 -19.27 -8.16
C TYR A 31 -4.27 -17.98 -8.96
N CYS A 32 -4.37 -18.04 -10.29
CA CYS A 32 -4.32 -16.87 -11.15
C CYS A 32 -5.49 -15.91 -10.90
N ASP A 33 -6.71 -16.43 -10.78
CA ASP A 33 -7.92 -15.62 -10.55
C ASP A 33 -7.87 -14.92 -9.19
N VAL A 34 -7.49 -15.65 -8.14
CA VAL A 34 -7.33 -15.08 -6.79
C VAL A 34 -6.24 -14.01 -6.80
N GLY A 35 -5.10 -14.30 -7.44
CA GLY A 35 -4.01 -13.34 -7.58
C GLY A 35 -4.45 -12.03 -8.23
N LYS A 36 -5.17 -12.11 -9.36
CA LYS A 36 -5.73 -10.93 -10.05
C LYS A 36 -6.68 -10.15 -9.16
N SER A 37 -7.62 -10.82 -8.50
CA SER A 37 -8.59 -10.17 -7.62
C SER A 37 -7.93 -9.44 -6.45
N ILE A 38 -6.89 -10.03 -5.86
CA ILE A 38 -6.12 -9.38 -4.78
C ILE A 38 -5.38 -8.16 -5.32
N MET A 39 -4.69 -8.27 -6.47
CA MET A 39 -3.97 -7.14 -7.07
C MET A 39 -4.90 -5.97 -7.39
N GLU A 40 -6.05 -6.22 -8.01
CA GLU A 40 -7.04 -5.18 -8.31
C GLU A 40 -7.55 -4.48 -7.05
N LYS A 41 -7.81 -5.24 -5.97
CA LYS A 41 -8.20 -4.67 -4.67
C LYS A 41 -7.09 -3.81 -4.08
N ILE A 42 -5.86 -4.31 -4.06
CA ILE A 42 -4.70 -3.57 -3.53
C ILE A 42 -4.51 -2.27 -4.31
N GLU A 43 -4.59 -2.29 -5.64
CA GLU A 43 -4.47 -1.08 -6.45
C GLU A 43 -5.56 -0.05 -6.14
N LYS A 44 -6.80 -0.51 -5.92
CA LYS A 44 -7.91 0.37 -5.55
C LYS A 44 -7.68 1.01 -4.18
N GLU A 45 -7.38 0.18 -3.17
CA GLU A 45 -7.13 0.65 -1.79
C GLU A 45 -5.93 1.61 -1.76
N ASN A 46 -4.86 1.32 -2.50
CA ASN A 46 -3.70 2.22 -2.59
C ASN A 46 -4.07 3.60 -3.15
N LYS A 47 -4.90 3.65 -4.21
CA LYS A 47 -5.37 4.93 -4.77
C LYS A 47 -6.21 5.71 -3.76
N GLU A 48 -7.06 5.03 -2.98
CA GLU A 48 -7.86 5.67 -1.93
C GLU A 48 -6.96 6.19 -0.80
N ILE A 49 -5.95 5.43 -0.39
CA ILE A 49 -4.94 5.84 0.58
C ILE A 49 -4.18 7.07 0.10
N ASP A 50 -3.67 7.06 -1.14
CA ASP A 50 -2.94 8.18 -1.72
C ASP A 50 -3.80 9.46 -1.72
N HIS A 51 -5.07 9.32 -2.10
CA HIS A 51 -6.02 10.44 -2.06
C HIS A 51 -6.22 10.99 -0.64
N MET A 52 -6.43 10.12 0.35
CA MET A 52 -6.59 10.53 1.75
C MET A 52 -5.31 11.18 2.30
N VAL A 53 -4.13 10.69 1.92
CA VAL A 53 -2.84 11.29 2.30
C VAL A 53 -2.72 12.71 1.75
N ASP A 54 -3.07 12.92 0.48
CA ASP A 54 -3.08 14.23 -0.13
C ASP A 54 -4.04 15.19 0.59
N GLU A 55 -5.27 14.75 0.88
CA GLU A 55 -6.24 15.56 1.63
C GLU A 55 -5.72 15.95 3.03
N VAL A 56 -5.14 15.00 3.76
CA VAL A 56 -4.53 15.26 5.08
C VAL A 56 -3.40 16.29 4.97
N ILE A 57 -2.54 16.18 3.96
CA ILE A 57 -1.46 17.15 3.72
C ILE A 57 -2.03 18.54 3.44
N GLN A 58 -3.06 18.64 2.58
CA GLN A 58 -3.70 19.91 2.25
C GLN A 58 -4.36 20.55 3.48
N LEU A 59 -5.09 19.76 4.28
CA LEU A 59 -5.73 20.23 5.51
C LEU A 59 -4.69 20.69 6.54
N LYS A 60 -3.60 19.93 6.74
CA LYS A 60 -2.50 20.34 7.63
C LYS A 60 -1.87 21.66 7.18
N ARG A 61 -1.63 21.85 5.88
CA ARG A 61 -1.10 23.12 5.33
C ARG A 61 -2.05 24.29 5.59
N LYS A 62 -3.34 24.10 5.31
CA LYS A 62 -4.38 25.11 5.60
C LYS A 62 -4.42 25.44 7.09
N LEU A 63 -4.33 24.44 7.96
CA LEU A 63 -4.35 24.63 9.42
C LEU A 63 -3.13 25.41 9.91
N VAL A 64 -1.92 25.05 9.47
CA VAL A 64 -0.68 25.78 9.79
C VAL A 64 -0.79 27.25 9.37
N LYS A 65 -1.30 27.50 8.15
CA LYS A 65 -1.51 28.85 7.63
C LYS A 65 -2.55 29.62 8.46
N ALA A 66 -3.68 29.00 8.78
CA ALA A 66 -4.75 29.62 9.58
C ALA A 66 -4.31 29.93 11.02
N LYS A 67 -3.45 29.10 11.61
CA LYS A 67 -2.86 29.34 12.93
C LYS A 67 -1.69 30.33 12.92
N GLY A 68 -1.20 30.75 11.75
CA GLY A 68 -0.01 31.59 11.63
C GLY A 68 1.26 30.95 12.20
N GLN A 69 1.32 29.61 12.21
CA GLN A 69 2.46 28.89 12.80
C GLN A 69 3.72 29.08 11.96
N ILE A 70 4.85 29.28 12.62
CA ILE A 70 6.16 29.48 11.98
C ILE A 70 6.97 28.18 11.99
N ARG A 71 7.58 27.85 10.86
CA ARG A 71 8.41 26.65 10.72
C ARG A 71 9.85 26.96 11.12
N CYS A 72 10.39 26.20 12.07
CA CYS A 72 11.78 26.34 12.47
C CYS A 72 12.73 25.97 11.31
N PRO A 73 13.71 26.81 10.94
CA PRO A 73 14.62 26.54 9.84
C PRO A 73 15.66 25.45 10.16
N ASN A 74 15.83 25.10 11.44
CA ASN A 74 16.83 24.11 11.88
C ASN A 74 16.25 22.69 11.95
N CYS A 75 15.10 22.52 12.62
CA CYS A 75 14.51 21.19 12.83
C CYS A 75 13.14 21.01 12.16
N HIS A 76 12.63 22.03 11.49
CA HIS A 76 11.36 21.98 10.75
C HIS A 76 10.08 21.83 11.58
N GLN A 77 10.16 21.89 12.91
CA GLN A 77 9.01 21.96 13.80
C GLN A 77 8.19 23.24 13.56
N TYR A 78 6.87 23.12 13.52
CA TYR A 78 5.96 24.27 13.55
C TYR A 78 5.80 24.77 15.00
N ASN A 79 5.94 26.08 15.19
CA ASN A 79 5.84 26.75 16.48
C ASN A 79 4.72 27.79 16.44
N GLU A 80 4.15 28.10 17.58
CA GLU A 80 3.06 29.08 17.71
C GLU A 80 3.51 30.47 17.23
N PRO A 81 2.58 31.27 16.66
CA PRO A 81 2.89 32.64 16.26
C PRO A 81 3.46 33.44 17.44
N GLY A 82 4.53 34.18 17.18
CA GLY A 82 5.22 35.00 18.20
C GLY A 82 6.26 34.25 19.06
N SER A 83 6.45 32.94 18.87
CA SER A 83 7.49 32.17 19.57
C SER A 83 8.90 32.72 19.27
N SER A 84 9.66 33.10 20.30
CA SER A 84 11.04 33.60 20.15
C SER A 84 12.08 32.49 19.95
N TYR A 85 11.77 31.27 20.41
CA TYR A 85 12.63 30.08 20.32
C TYR A 85 11.80 28.86 19.91
N CYS A 86 12.43 27.93 19.22
CA CYS A 86 11.78 26.67 18.86
C CYS A 86 11.58 25.80 20.10
N SER A 87 10.35 25.33 20.31
CA SER A 87 9.99 24.46 21.44
C SER A 87 10.62 23.07 21.36
N SER A 88 11.11 22.66 20.19
CA SER A 88 11.70 21.33 19.97
C SER A 88 13.23 21.34 20.04
N CYS A 89 13.90 22.28 19.39
CA CYS A 89 15.37 22.27 19.28
C CYS A 89 16.05 23.50 19.91
N GLY A 90 15.30 24.44 20.49
CA GLY A 90 15.83 25.63 21.15
C GLY A 90 16.41 26.71 20.23
N LYS A 91 16.45 26.49 18.90
CA LYS A 91 16.93 27.50 17.94
C LYS A 91 16.08 28.77 18.04
N LYS A 92 16.73 29.93 18.13
CA LYS A 92 16.05 31.24 18.06
C LYS A 92 15.32 31.39 16.73
N LEU A 93 14.06 31.77 16.78
CA LEU A 93 13.22 32.00 15.59
C LEU A 93 13.29 33.48 15.23
N GLU A 94 13.69 33.78 14.00
CA GLU A 94 13.73 35.14 13.50
C GLU A 94 12.31 35.60 13.20
N ARG A 95 11.96 36.79 13.69
CA ARG A 95 10.70 37.43 13.36
C ARG A 95 10.89 38.13 12.02
N GLU A 96 10.22 37.69 10.97
CA GLU A 96 9.94 38.60 9.88
C GLU A 96 8.98 39.65 10.43
N THR A 97 9.51 40.81 10.82
CA THR A 97 8.69 41.99 11.10
C THR A 97 8.02 42.36 9.79
N CYS A 98 6.70 42.22 9.70
CA CYS A 98 5.94 42.93 8.67
C CYS A 98 6.19 44.44 8.89
N PRO A 99 6.79 45.17 7.94
CA PRO A 99 6.82 46.62 8.02
C PRO A 99 5.37 47.14 8.00
N GLU A 100 5.08 48.13 8.85
CA GLU A 100 3.78 48.82 8.95
C GLU A 100 3.34 49.47 7.64
#